data_AF-A0A8S3JBR3-F1
#
_entry.id   AF-A0A8S3JBR3-F1
#
_cell.length_a   1.000
_cell.length_b   1.000
_cell.length_c   1.000
_cell.angle_alpha   90.00
_cell.angle_beta   90.00
_cell.angle_gamma   90.00
#
_symmetry.space_group_name_H-M   'P 1'
#
loop_
_entity.id
_entity.type
_entity.pdbx_description
1 polymer ?
#
loop_
_entity_poly.entity_id
_entity_poly.type
_entity_poly.pdbx_seq_one_letter_code
_entity_poly.pdbx_strand_id
1 'polypeptide(L)'
;MASKNEESVKQDREILRSFHNDNLQSFKLFDDYPSHLHIDLLPKAQGQGYGTKMIHHIVDELKRLGSKGVHLQMSANNVRAFRFYTKVGFTVLEQDPETIWF
;
A
#
# COMPACT_ATOMS: atom_id res chain seq x y z
N MET A 1 -23.99 -11.68 5.27
CA MET A 1 -23.08 -11.21 4.19
C MET A 1 -22.59 -9.76 4.37
N ALA A 2 -23.01 -9.01 5.41
CA ALA A 2 -22.56 -7.64 5.68
C ALA A 2 -21.24 -7.52 6.47
N SER A 3 -20.77 -8.58 7.16
CA SER A 3 -19.70 -8.44 8.16
C SER A 3 -18.28 -8.26 7.59
N LYS A 4 -18.02 -8.68 6.34
CA LYS A 4 -16.68 -8.65 5.75
C LYS A 4 -16.26 -7.25 5.26
N ASN A 5 -17.22 -6.41 4.89
CA ASN A 5 -16.96 -5.02 4.48
C ASN A 5 -16.73 -4.09 5.69
N GLU A 6 -17.44 -4.34 6.80
CA GLU A 6 -17.28 -3.55 8.04
C GLU A 6 -15.92 -3.80 8.70
N GLU A 7 -15.40 -5.01 8.58
CA GLU A 7 -14.09 -5.41 9.12
C GLU A 7 -12.92 -4.78 8.35
N SER A 8 -13.02 -4.68 7.01
CA SER A 8 -12.07 -3.95 6.16
C SER A 8 -12.05 -2.45 6.48
N VAL A 9 -13.22 -1.82 6.61
CA VAL A 9 -13.34 -0.39 6.93
C VAL A 9 -12.83 -0.09 8.35
N LYS A 10 -13.01 -1.03 9.28
CA LYS A 10 -12.47 -0.92 10.64
C LYS A 10 -10.94 -1.00 10.63
N GLN A 11 -10.37 -1.89 9.81
CA GLN A 11 -8.92 -2.01 9.65
C GLN A 11 -8.32 -0.75 9.00
N ASP A 12 -8.96 -0.20 7.97
CA ASP A 12 -8.56 1.08 7.36
C ASP A 12 -8.60 2.24 8.37
N ARG A 13 -9.59 2.25 9.27
CA ARG A 13 -9.71 3.26 10.33
C ARG A 13 -8.68 3.10 11.45
N GLU A 14 -8.33 1.87 11.82
CA GLU A 14 -7.27 1.62 12.81
C GLU A 14 -5.89 1.98 12.23
N ILE A 15 -5.67 1.71 10.94
CA ILE A 15 -4.50 2.18 10.18
C ILE A 15 -4.45 3.71 10.18
N LEU A 16 -5.53 4.41 9.80
CA LEU A 16 -5.61 5.88 9.86
C LEU A 16 -5.33 6.44 11.27
N ARG A 17 -5.83 5.79 12.33
CA ARG A 17 -5.57 6.21 13.72
C ARG A 17 -4.13 5.99 14.15
N SER A 18 -3.50 4.91 13.70
CA SER A 18 -2.06 4.67 13.97
C SER A 18 -1.15 5.70 13.31
N PHE A 19 -1.55 6.26 12.16
CA PHE A 19 -0.79 7.30 11.46
C PHE A 19 -0.83 8.69 12.11
N HIS A 20 -1.78 8.95 13.00
CA HIS A 20 -1.91 10.23 13.69
C HIS A 20 -1.19 10.27 15.05
N ASN A 21 -0.54 9.18 15.47
CA ASN A 21 0.21 9.13 16.72
C ASN A 21 1.74 9.12 16.42
N ASP A 22 2.33 10.32 16.53
CA ASP A 22 3.74 10.64 16.81
C ASP A 22 4.86 10.31 15.80
N ASN A 23 4.80 10.84 14.58
CA ASN A 23 6.03 11.26 13.90
C ASN A 23 5.81 12.37 12.86
N LEU A 24 6.63 13.43 12.88
CA LEU A 24 6.57 14.50 11.86
C LEU A 24 6.99 14.02 10.45
N GLN A 25 7.74 12.92 10.38
CA GLN A 25 8.19 12.31 9.11
C GLN A 25 7.03 11.68 8.33
N SER A 26 6.08 11.04 9.01
CA SER A 26 4.91 10.43 8.37
C SER A 26 3.98 11.49 7.76
N PHE A 27 3.86 12.67 8.36
CA PHE A 27 3.12 13.79 7.72
C PHE A 27 3.71 14.21 6.37
N LYS A 28 5.05 14.27 6.26
CA LYS A 28 5.71 14.60 4.98
C LYS A 28 5.52 13.52 3.92
N LEU A 29 5.51 12.24 4.35
CA LEU A 29 5.21 11.10 3.47
C LEU A 29 3.80 11.23 2.87
N PHE A 30 2.79 11.52 3.69
CA PHE A 30 1.41 11.70 3.23
C PHE A 30 1.23 12.95 2.39
N ASP A 31 2.01 14.00 2.67
CA ASP A 31 2.06 15.14 1.79
C ASP A 31 2.56 14.68 0.42
N ASP A 32 3.76 14.15 0.25
CA ASP A 32 4.32 13.81 -1.08
C ASP A 32 3.63 12.65 -1.79
N TYR A 33 3.09 11.69 -1.03
CA TYR A 33 2.41 10.49 -1.53
C TYR A 33 1.00 10.36 -0.92
N PRO A 34 0.03 11.19 -1.32
CA PRO A 34 -1.26 11.31 -0.63
C PRO A 34 -2.19 10.11 -0.84
N SER A 35 -1.96 9.29 -1.87
CA SER A 35 -2.74 8.07 -2.06
C SER A 35 -2.10 6.89 -1.34
N HIS A 36 -2.95 5.98 -0.86
CA HIS A 36 -2.53 4.73 -0.22
C HIS A 36 -3.16 3.55 -0.97
N LEU A 37 -2.45 2.43 -1.09
CA LEU A 37 -3.00 1.22 -1.71
C LEU A 37 -2.71 -0.06 -0.93
N HIS A 38 -3.60 -1.04 -1.14
CA HIS A 38 -3.41 -2.43 -0.77
C HIS A 38 -3.86 -3.33 -1.92
N ILE A 39 -3.16 -4.44 -2.13
CA ILE A 39 -3.57 -5.48 -3.09
C ILE A 39 -3.37 -6.86 -2.49
N ASP A 40 -4.41 -7.68 -2.59
CA ASP A 40 -4.39 -9.08 -2.18
C ASP A 40 -4.94 -9.97 -3.28
N LEU A 41 -4.21 -11.04 -3.57
CA LEU A 41 -4.62 -12.06 -4.53
C LEU A 41 -4.69 -13.40 -3.84
N LEU A 42 -5.80 -14.10 -4.03
CA LEU A 42 -5.92 -15.50 -3.65
C LEU A 42 -4.77 -16.32 -4.29
N PRO A 43 -4.27 -17.39 -3.64
CA PRO A 43 -3.15 -18.18 -4.16
C PRO A 43 -3.31 -18.61 -5.62
N LYS A 44 -4.52 -19.04 -6.00
CA LYS A 44 -4.85 -19.46 -7.38
C LYS A 44 -4.76 -18.36 -8.44
N ALA A 45 -4.69 -17.10 -8.06
CA ALA A 45 -4.56 -15.94 -8.94
C ALA A 45 -3.15 -15.32 -8.90
N GLN A 46 -2.25 -15.85 -8.06
CA GLN A 46 -0.88 -15.37 -7.97
C GLN A 46 -0.02 -15.90 -9.13
N GLY A 47 1.09 -15.22 -9.42
CA GLY A 47 2.07 -15.66 -10.44
C GLY A 47 1.63 -15.49 -11.90
N GLN A 48 0.41 -15.03 -12.15
CA GLN A 48 -0.17 -14.88 -13.51
C GLN A 48 -0.12 -13.44 -14.05
N GLY A 49 0.57 -12.53 -13.36
CA GLY A 49 0.70 -11.13 -13.76
C GLY A 49 -0.50 -10.23 -13.43
N TYR A 50 -1.57 -10.76 -12.81
CA TYR A 50 -2.73 -9.95 -12.40
C TYR A 50 -2.35 -8.83 -11.43
N GLY A 51 -1.45 -9.09 -10.47
CA GLY A 51 -1.02 -8.08 -9.51
C GLY A 51 -0.38 -6.88 -10.19
N THR A 52 0.53 -7.10 -11.15
CA THR A 52 1.16 -6.02 -11.92
C THR A 52 0.14 -5.24 -12.73
N LYS A 53 -0.80 -5.92 -13.40
CA LYS A 53 -1.86 -5.25 -14.17
C LYS A 53 -2.74 -4.37 -13.28
N MET A 54 -3.12 -4.87 -12.10
CA MET A 54 -3.93 -4.12 -11.14
C MET A 54 -3.18 -2.89 -10.61
N ILE A 55 -1.89 -3.04 -10.26
CA ILE A 55 -1.07 -1.91 -9.79
C ILE A 55 -0.92 -0.84 -10.87
N HIS A 56 -0.57 -1.21 -12.11
CA HIS A 56 -0.46 -0.20 -13.17
C HIS A 56 -1.78 0.52 -13.42
N HIS A 57 -2.90 -0.23 -13.45
CA HIS A 57 -4.21 0.37 -13.64
C HIS A 57 -4.55 1.39 -12.54
N ILE A 58 -4.36 1.04 -11.26
CA ILE A 58 -4.69 1.96 -10.17
C ILE A 58 -3.73 3.16 -10.13
N VAL A 59 -2.44 2.97 -10.40
CA VAL A 59 -1.46 4.07 -10.46
C VAL A 59 -1.80 5.04 -11.59
N ASP A 60 -2.13 4.54 -12.77
CA ASP A 60 -2.53 5.35 -13.91
C ASP A 60 -3.81 6.14 -13.61
N GLU A 61 -4.78 5.51 -12.95
CA GLU A 61 -6.03 6.17 -12.56
C GLU A 61 -5.82 7.24 -11.48
N LEU A 62 -5.01 6.95 -10.45
CA LEU A 62 -4.65 7.92 -9.43
C LEU A 62 -3.95 9.14 -10.04
N LYS A 63 -3.03 8.91 -10.99
CA LYS A 63 -2.38 9.97 -11.74
C LYS A 63 -3.37 10.78 -12.57
N ARG A 64 -4.31 10.12 -13.25
CA ARG A 64 -5.37 10.78 -14.03
C ARG A 64 -6.27 11.65 -13.15
N LEU A 65 -6.50 11.24 -11.92
CA LEU A 65 -7.28 11.98 -10.90
C LEU A 65 -6.47 13.08 -10.20
N GLY A 66 -5.20 13.27 -10.56
CA GLY A 66 -4.35 14.33 -10.03
C GLY A 66 -3.62 14.00 -8.73
N SER A 67 -3.59 12.73 -8.32
CA SER A 67 -2.72 12.32 -7.22
C SER A 67 -1.25 12.45 -7.63
N LYS A 68 -0.44 13.07 -6.77
CA LYS A 68 0.98 13.29 -7.01
C LYS A 68 1.88 12.12 -6.59
N GLY A 69 1.33 11.15 -5.86
CA GLY A 69 2.07 9.99 -5.40
C GLY A 69 1.18 8.99 -4.67
N VAL A 70 1.64 7.75 -4.62
CA VAL A 70 0.98 6.67 -3.87
C VAL A 70 2.02 5.95 -3.03
N HIS A 71 1.68 5.68 -1.78
CA HIS A 71 2.49 4.89 -0.88
C HIS A 71 1.77 3.59 -0.50
N LEU A 72 2.53 2.69 0.11
CA LEU A 72 2.00 1.51 0.78
C LEU A 72 2.94 1.07 1.89
N GLN A 73 2.44 0.16 2.73
CA GLN A 73 3.24 -0.48 3.75
C GLN A 73 3.06 -1.99 3.72
N MET A 74 4.12 -2.70 4.04
CA MET A 74 4.12 -4.16 4.14
C MET A 74 5.01 -4.62 5.28
N SER A 75 4.73 -5.81 5.81
CA SER A 75 5.63 -6.41 6.81
C SER A 75 7.03 -6.61 6.24
N ALA A 76 8.06 -6.23 7.00
CA ALA A 76 9.47 -6.42 6.67
C ALA A 76 9.83 -7.90 6.41
N ASN A 77 9.06 -8.83 6.97
CA ASN A 77 9.23 -10.27 6.77
C ASN A 77 8.61 -10.80 5.45
N ASN A 78 7.85 -9.97 4.73
CA ASN A 78 7.18 -10.38 3.50
C ASN A 78 8.07 -10.22 2.26
N VAL A 79 9.07 -11.08 2.12
CA VAL A 79 10.05 -11.07 1.01
C VAL A 79 9.37 -11.14 -0.37
N ARG A 80 8.23 -11.83 -0.47
CA ARG A 80 7.47 -11.94 -1.72
C ARG A 80 6.86 -10.60 -2.14
N ALA A 81 6.24 -9.87 -1.19
CA ALA A 81 5.71 -8.54 -1.46
C ALA A 81 6.83 -7.54 -1.76
N PHE A 82 7.95 -7.59 -1.02
CA PHE A 82 9.11 -6.74 -1.28
C PHE A 82 9.59 -6.85 -2.73
N ARG A 83 9.80 -8.09 -3.19
CA ARG A 83 10.21 -8.38 -4.58
C ARG A 83 9.16 -7.96 -5.60
N PHE A 84 7.89 -8.04 -5.24
CA PHE A 84 6.81 -7.63 -6.12
C PHE A 84 6.80 -6.11 -6.32
N TYR A 85 6.79 -5.32 -5.23
CA TYR A 85 6.70 -3.86 -5.31
C TYR A 85 7.95 -3.24 -5.94
N THR A 86 9.14 -3.72 -5.58
CA THR A 86 10.40 -3.32 -6.23
C THR A 86 10.41 -3.61 -7.73
N LYS A 87 9.92 -4.78 -8.15
CA LYS A 87 9.81 -5.15 -9.57
C LYS A 87 8.82 -4.28 -10.34
N VAL A 88 7.73 -3.86 -9.69
CA VAL A 88 6.71 -3.00 -10.31
C VAL A 88 7.16 -1.53 -10.39
N GLY A 89 8.18 -1.15 -9.62
CA GLY A 89 8.82 0.18 -9.70
C GLY A 89 8.62 1.06 -8.47
N PHE A 90 8.10 0.51 -7.37
CA PHE A 90 8.05 1.21 -6.09
C PHE A 90 9.44 1.26 -5.46
N THR A 91 9.73 2.34 -4.73
CA THR A 91 11.01 2.59 -4.06
C THR A 91 10.80 2.66 -2.56
N VAL A 92 11.71 2.07 -1.78
CA VAL A 92 11.62 2.14 -0.31
C VAL A 92 11.81 3.58 0.15
N LEU A 93 10.87 4.07 0.97
CA LEU A 93 10.88 5.40 1.56
C LEU A 93 11.41 5.34 3.00
N GLU A 94 10.95 4.35 3.77
CA GLU A 94 11.37 4.11 5.14
C GLU A 94 11.29 2.61 5.46
N GLN A 95 12.06 2.16 6.44
CA GLN A 95 12.02 0.79 6.94
C GLN A 95 12.35 0.77 8.43
N ASP A 96 11.54 0.05 9.18
CA ASP A 96 11.83 -0.38 10.55
C ASP A 96 11.87 -1.93 10.62
N PRO A 97 12.14 -2.53 11.79
CA PRO A 97 12.22 -3.99 11.92
C PRO A 97 10.94 -4.76 11.55
N GLU A 98 9.77 -4.12 11.60
CA GLU A 98 8.47 -4.76 11.40
C GLU A 98 7.83 -4.38 10.05
N THR A 99 8.11 -3.18 9.55
CA THR A 99 7.40 -2.54 8.44
C THR A 99 8.36 -1.91 7.44
N ILE A 100 8.03 -2.05 6.15
CA ILE A 100 8.68 -1.34 5.04
C ILE A 100 7.62 -0.46 4.37
N TRP A 101 7.94 0.82 4.22
CA TRP A 101 7.16 1.80 3.48
C TRP A 101 7.75 2.00 2.08
N PHE A 102 6.87 1.95 1.10
CA PHE A 102 7.14 2.16 -0.32
C PHE A 102 6.34 3.34 -0.84
#